data_AF-A0ABD3VMM2-F1
#
_entry.id   AF-A0ABD3VMM2-F1
#
_cell.length_a   1.000
_cell.length_b   1.000
_cell.length_c   1.000
_cell.angle_alpha   90.00
_cell.angle_beta   90.00
_cell.angle_gamma   90.00
#
_symmetry.space_group_name_H-M   'P 1'
#
loop_
_entity.id
_entity.type
_entity.pdbx_description
1 polymer ?
#
loop_
_entity_poly.entity_id
_entity_poly.type
_entity_poly.pdbx_seq_one_letter_code
_entity_poly.pdbx_strand_id
1 'polypeptide(L)'
;MTETIPYQHGMSLGRTYDLRRQCIGSDIFPTDYTASPERYTCPSTKINYKVIKNSSDVNDILDVSGDISLKVKAGILKVQGMGSFLKDIRSEENALEIVAVAQVETACTTLKNPSLPDNWNKKNVVGSHYIRTIIYGGELIIKISYIASDSKQKEEIKAHVNAGFEIQGIVNVEGAANLRKMDHDLREKTEIKFGYYGTTQCTDLPRDMDSMLKTLNDFPNQLGKINDGLGAPLRCELVPLTNIDPDFPSFVRQTGLETQMRELEDRYDDIRQSHAMLQSCLETDAEHMTTEQEEKGNEIEIRIHNVKTLFDKVIAQLDVTSDGDGLNKIEDAVNFYRANKKAVNFRTEVKRFIKEIQPLVQTRAPIKDFPKGKPLSILLVGVTGHGKSATANSIFGEYKFNTHMGCESIWRRCQVEQGTIGGREVEVVDTPGSIYINTMGSKLVNYYDTELKELETALKNRHRGYHAILVVLSIDVRIRMGDLMAIRMLKEKFGHETLSKYGIVIFTHGDSFERNMAKLKRETSFEEYVNSDKSLQENVLKECKNRYALIDNLEEDPGRLRDQVIVIIELIDRLVEDNKGMTYKWTG
;
A
#
# COMPACT_ATOMS: atom_id res chain seq x y z
N MET A 1 -10.99 -37.21 7.41
CA MET A 1 -10.39 -37.30 6.06
C MET A 1 -9.03 -36.61 6.12
N THR A 2 -8.15 -36.85 5.15
CA THR A 2 -6.91 -36.07 5.07
C THR A 2 -7.24 -34.62 4.74
N GLU A 3 -6.57 -33.68 5.40
CA GLU A 3 -6.77 -32.23 5.22
C GLU A 3 -5.46 -31.58 4.75
N THR A 4 -5.55 -30.52 3.94
CA THR A 4 -4.37 -29.76 3.51
C THR A 4 -4.50 -28.31 3.97
N ILE A 5 -3.46 -27.80 4.64
CA ILE A 5 -3.44 -26.40 5.10
C ILE A 5 -2.14 -25.71 4.72
N PRO A 6 -2.13 -24.37 4.63
CA PRO A 6 -0.90 -23.61 4.42
C PRO A 6 0.14 -23.88 5.51
N TYR A 7 1.41 -23.96 5.12
CA TYR A 7 2.50 -24.14 6.07
C TYR A 7 2.60 -22.95 7.02
N GLN A 8 2.68 -23.25 8.31
CA GLN A 8 2.86 -22.27 9.38
C GLN A 8 4.22 -22.46 10.02
N HIS A 9 4.86 -21.35 10.40
CA HIS A 9 6.13 -21.43 11.10
C HIS A 9 5.99 -22.26 12.38
N GLY A 10 6.87 -23.26 12.55
CA GLY A 10 6.82 -24.22 13.67
C GLY A 10 6.13 -25.55 13.34
N MET A 11 5.57 -25.71 12.13
CA MET A 11 5.11 -27.01 11.64
C MET A 11 6.31 -27.90 11.28
N SER A 12 6.25 -29.15 11.72
CA SER A 12 7.25 -30.19 11.46
C SER A 12 6.59 -31.56 11.32
N LEU A 13 7.24 -32.48 10.61
CA LEU A 13 6.75 -33.84 10.42
C LEU A 13 6.50 -34.55 11.76
N GLY A 14 5.36 -35.22 11.87
CA GLY A 14 4.93 -35.95 13.05
C GLY A 14 4.37 -35.08 14.19
N ARG A 15 4.49 -33.76 14.10
CA ARG A 15 3.87 -32.85 15.07
C ARG A 15 2.36 -32.88 14.92
N THR A 16 1.65 -32.82 16.03
CA THR A 16 0.18 -32.72 16.00
C THR A 16 -0.28 -31.31 15.67
N TYR A 17 -1.49 -31.21 15.12
CA TYR A 17 -2.14 -29.96 14.79
C TYR A 17 -3.63 -30.05 15.11
N ASP A 18 -4.16 -29.03 15.78
CA ASP A 18 -5.57 -28.94 16.11
C ASP A 18 -6.31 -28.12 15.04
N LEU A 19 -6.97 -28.80 14.11
CA LEU A 19 -7.81 -28.17 13.08
C LEU A 19 -9.04 -27.44 13.66
N ARG A 20 -9.44 -27.69 14.91
CA ARG A 20 -10.58 -27.00 15.54
C ARG A 20 -10.25 -25.53 15.72
N ARG A 21 -9.05 -25.26 16.24
CA ARG A 21 -8.58 -23.93 16.64
C ARG A 21 -7.44 -23.39 15.76
N GLN A 22 -6.99 -24.16 14.77
CA GLN A 22 -5.84 -23.84 13.92
C GLN A 22 -4.56 -23.58 14.75
N CYS A 23 -4.17 -24.53 15.61
CA CYS A 23 -2.96 -24.39 16.43
C CYS A 23 -2.05 -25.61 16.39
N ILE A 24 -0.74 -25.36 16.54
CA ILE A 24 0.29 -26.39 16.56
C ILE A 24 0.27 -27.08 17.94
N GLY A 25 0.20 -28.41 17.92
CA GLY A 25 0.23 -29.26 19.11
C GLY A 25 1.60 -29.85 19.39
N SER A 26 1.62 -30.91 20.20
CA SER A 26 2.84 -31.61 20.62
C SER A 26 3.37 -32.59 19.58
N ASP A 27 4.67 -32.88 19.64
CA ASP A 27 5.29 -34.02 18.95
C ASP A 27 4.87 -35.31 19.64
N ILE A 28 4.30 -36.26 18.90
CA ILE A 28 3.78 -37.53 19.47
C ILE A 28 4.54 -38.77 19.00
N PHE A 29 5.39 -38.65 17.98
CA PHE A 29 6.21 -39.74 17.48
C PHE A 29 7.64 -39.69 18.01
N PRO A 30 8.34 -40.85 18.07
CA PRO A 30 9.77 -40.90 18.38
C PRO A 30 10.62 -40.03 17.43
N THR A 31 11.70 -39.43 17.96
CA THR A 31 12.56 -38.50 17.19
C THR A 31 13.34 -39.19 16.07
N ASP A 32 13.76 -40.43 16.28
CA ASP A 32 14.43 -41.26 15.28
C ASP A 32 13.51 -41.55 14.07
N TYR A 33 12.21 -41.78 14.34
CA TYR A 33 11.21 -41.95 13.29
C TYR A 33 11.01 -40.66 12.47
N THR A 34 10.87 -39.51 13.12
CA THR A 34 10.68 -38.23 12.41
C THR A 34 11.95 -37.71 11.72
N ALA A 35 13.12 -38.21 12.11
CA ALA A 35 14.41 -37.89 11.50
C ALA A 35 14.70 -38.64 10.18
N SER A 36 13.92 -39.67 9.85
CA SER A 36 14.13 -40.50 8.65
C SER A 36 12.94 -40.45 7.68
N PRO A 37 12.48 -39.27 7.24
CA PRO A 37 11.35 -39.20 6.34
C PRO A 37 11.75 -39.58 4.92
N GLU A 38 10.77 -39.99 4.13
CA GLU A 38 10.98 -40.22 2.71
C GLU A 38 10.70 -38.96 1.91
N ARG A 39 11.50 -38.75 0.86
CA ARG A 39 11.40 -37.59 -0.02
C ARG A 39 11.08 -38.02 -1.43
N TYR A 40 10.11 -37.33 -2.04
CA TYR A 40 9.66 -37.56 -3.39
C TYR A 40 9.65 -36.26 -4.17
N THR A 41 10.01 -36.30 -5.45
CA THR A 41 9.76 -35.19 -6.37
C THR A 41 8.30 -35.24 -6.81
N CYS A 42 7.59 -34.13 -6.68
CA CYS A 42 6.19 -34.00 -7.08
C CYS A 42 5.98 -32.68 -7.85
N PRO A 43 6.61 -32.53 -9.04
CA PRO A 43 6.53 -31.30 -9.81
C PRO A 43 5.10 -31.06 -10.29
N SER A 44 4.54 -29.91 -9.94
CA SER A 44 3.22 -29.45 -10.37
C SER A 44 3.26 -27.94 -10.53
N THR A 45 2.59 -27.40 -11.55
CA THR A 45 2.46 -25.95 -11.74
C THR A 45 1.02 -25.65 -12.12
N LYS A 46 0.40 -24.77 -11.35
CA LYS A 46 -0.97 -24.29 -11.59
C LYS A 46 -0.94 -22.77 -11.58
N ILE A 47 -1.48 -22.15 -12.62
CA ILE A 47 -1.66 -20.70 -12.69
C ILE A 47 -3.15 -20.44 -12.82
N ASN A 48 -3.69 -19.73 -11.83
CA ASN A 48 -5.11 -19.46 -11.70
C ASN A 48 -5.36 -17.96 -11.70
N TYR A 49 -6.48 -17.54 -12.26
CA TYR A 49 -6.90 -16.15 -12.32
C TYR A 49 -8.34 -16.04 -11.83
N LYS A 50 -8.64 -15.02 -11.01
CA LYS A 50 -9.99 -14.75 -10.51
C LYS A 50 -10.23 -13.27 -10.32
N VAL A 51 -11.43 -12.83 -10.65
CA VAL A 51 -11.93 -11.49 -10.35
C VAL A 51 -12.32 -11.43 -8.88
N ILE A 52 -11.83 -10.44 -8.15
CA ILE A 52 -12.08 -10.31 -6.71
C ILE A 52 -13.20 -9.30 -6.45
N LYS A 53 -14.27 -9.73 -5.78
CA LYS A 53 -15.36 -8.84 -5.35
C LYS A 53 -15.52 -8.80 -3.84
N ASN A 54 -15.20 -9.90 -3.18
CA ASN A 54 -15.31 -10.07 -1.74
C ASN A 54 -14.25 -11.05 -1.24
N SER A 55 -14.21 -11.27 0.08
CA SER A 55 -13.22 -12.13 0.71
C SER A 55 -13.42 -13.61 0.39
N SER A 56 -14.62 -14.05 0.02
CA SER A 56 -14.85 -15.41 -0.48
C SER A 56 -14.08 -15.66 -1.78
N ASP A 57 -14.08 -14.70 -2.72
CA ASP A 57 -13.33 -14.84 -3.97
C ASP A 57 -11.82 -15.00 -3.73
N VAL A 58 -11.31 -14.29 -2.72
CA VAL A 58 -9.91 -14.33 -2.28
C VAL A 58 -9.59 -15.68 -1.66
N ASN A 59 -10.44 -16.17 -0.77
CA ASN A 59 -10.28 -17.47 -0.12
C ASN A 59 -10.30 -18.60 -1.15
N ASP A 60 -11.20 -18.54 -2.13
CA ASP A 60 -11.34 -19.53 -3.18
C ASP A 60 -10.10 -19.63 -4.08
N ILE A 61 -9.54 -18.49 -4.55
CA ILE A 61 -8.36 -18.54 -5.43
C ILE A 61 -7.09 -18.97 -4.68
N LEU A 62 -6.99 -18.68 -3.39
CA LEU A 62 -5.87 -19.08 -2.54
C LEU A 62 -6.03 -20.49 -1.98
N ASP A 63 -7.18 -21.14 -2.16
CA ASP A 63 -7.49 -22.47 -1.62
C ASP A 63 -7.32 -22.51 -0.09
N VAL A 64 -7.95 -21.55 0.60
CA VAL A 64 -7.85 -21.36 2.05
C VAL A 64 -9.23 -21.22 2.69
N SER A 65 -9.44 -21.84 3.85
CA SER A 65 -10.69 -21.75 4.59
C SER A 65 -10.85 -20.39 5.28
N GLY A 66 -12.09 -19.95 5.48
CA GLY A 66 -12.39 -18.63 6.07
C GLY A 66 -11.81 -18.42 7.47
N ASP A 67 -11.70 -19.48 8.28
CA ASP A 67 -11.11 -19.42 9.63
C ASP A 67 -9.59 -19.21 9.59
N ILE A 68 -8.91 -19.82 8.61
CA ILE A 68 -7.48 -19.57 8.40
C ILE A 68 -7.30 -18.13 7.90
N SER A 69 -8.11 -17.69 6.92
CA SER A 69 -8.06 -16.31 6.42
C SER A 69 -8.26 -15.28 7.54
N LEU A 70 -9.31 -15.43 8.36
CA LEU A 70 -9.60 -14.58 9.51
C LEU A 70 -8.42 -14.54 10.49
N LYS A 71 -7.88 -15.70 10.89
CA LYS A 71 -6.76 -15.75 11.84
C LYS A 71 -5.46 -15.17 11.26
N VAL A 72 -5.25 -15.28 9.95
CA VAL A 72 -4.13 -14.61 9.25
C VAL A 72 -4.33 -13.09 9.26
N LYS A 73 -5.52 -12.60 8.88
CA LYS A 73 -5.88 -11.17 8.88
C LYS A 73 -5.77 -10.53 10.27
N ALA A 74 -6.11 -11.29 11.31
CA ALA A 74 -5.96 -10.90 12.71
C ALA A 74 -4.52 -11.00 13.25
N GLY A 75 -3.59 -11.54 12.46
CA GLY A 75 -2.18 -11.67 12.84
C GLY A 75 -1.88 -12.82 13.80
N ILE A 76 -2.87 -13.68 14.08
CA ILE A 76 -2.76 -14.85 14.95
C ILE A 76 -1.97 -15.96 14.24
N LEU A 77 -2.28 -16.20 12.97
CA LEU A 77 -1.55 -17.12 12.12
C LEU A 77 -0.50 -16.40 11.29
N LYS A 78 0.72 -16.95 11.27
CA LYS A 78 1.84 -16.48 10.47
C LYS A 78 2.10 -17.47 9.33
N VAL A 79 1.68 -17.08 8.14
CA VAL A 79 1.84 -17.82 6.89
C VAL A 79 2.68 -16.95 5.94
N GLN A 80 3.60 -17.54 5.20
CA GLN A 80 4.38 -16.84 4.16
C GLN A 80 3.57 -16.76 2.84
N GLY A 81 4.00 -16.00 1.84
CA GLY A 81 3.27 -15.90 0.57
C GLY A 81 1.87 -15.30 0.77
N MET A 82 0.82 -16.11 0.58
CA MET A 82 -0.59 -15.74 0.81
C MET A 82 -0.82 -14.98 2.12
N GLY A 83 -0.07 -15.26 3.18
CA GLY A 83 -0.28 -14.61 4.46
C GLY A 83 0.00 -13.10 4.45
N SER A 84 0.94 -12.66 3.62
CA SER A 84 1.18 -11.23 3.37
C SER A 84 0.05 -10.63 2.54
N PHE A 85 -0.40 -11.35 1.49
CA PHE A 85 -1.49 -10.89 0.63
C PHE A 85 -2.81 -10.73 1.40
N LEU A 86 -3.21 -11.72 2.19
CA LEU A 86 -4.43 -11.66 3.03
C LEU A 86 -4.38 -10.50 4.04
N LYS A 87 -3.19 -10.15 4.55
CA LYS A 87 -3.02 -9.00 5.46
C LYS A 87 -3.01 -7.66 4.75
N ASP A 88 -2.62 -7.60 3.50
CA ASP A 88 -2.50 -6.34 2.76
C ASP A 88 -3.71 -6.07 1.89
N ILE A 89 -4.54 -7.08 1.61
CA ILE A 89 -5.69 -6.93 0.74
C ILE A 89 -6.68 -5.90 1.29
N ARG A 90 -7.07 -4.98 0.40
CA ARG A 90 -8.03 -3.92 0.64
C ARG A 90 -8.90 -3.84 -0.61
N SER A 91 -10.20 -3.71 -0.42
CA SER A 91 -11.12 -3.44 -1.52
C SER A 91 -10.95 -1.98 -1.94
N GLU A 92 -10.65 -1.69 -3.20
CA GLU A 92 -10.64 -0.32 -3.72
C GLU A 92 -11.99 -0.01 -4.41
N GLU A 93 -12.68 1.05 -4.00
CA GLU A 93 -14.04 1.33 -4.52
C GLU A 93 -14.02 1.70 -6.00
N ASN A 94 -13.00 2.44 -6.45
CA ASN A 94 -12.87 2.85 -7.84
C ASN A 94 -12.01 1.89 -8.67
N ALA A 95 -11.64 0.73 -8.12
CA ALA A 95 -10.87 -0.25 -8.85
C ALA A 95 -11.67 -1.52 -9.10
N LEU A 96 -11.27 -2.24 -10.14
CA LEU A 96 -11.61 -3.62 -10.35
C LEU A 96 -10.34 -4.46 -10.26
N GLU A 97 -10.40 -5.52 -9.46
CA GLU A 97 -9.23 -6.31 -9.08
C GLU A 97 -9.31 -7.71 -9.67
N ILE A 98 -8.22 -8.12 -10.34
CA ILE A 98 -8.00 -9.50 -10.77
C ILE A 98 -6.77 -10.01 -10.03
N VAL A 99 -6.85 -11.20 -9.46
CA VAL A 99 -5.72 -11.86 -8.82
C VAL A 99 -5.27 -13.03 -9.68
N ALA A 100 -3.97 -13.09 -9.95
CA ALA A 100 -3.30 -14.23 -10.55
C ALA A 100 -2.49 -14.96 -9.48
N VAL A 101 -2.61 -16.27 -9.39
CA VAL A 101 -1.89 -17.12 -8.43
C VAL A 101 -1.16 -18.22 -9.19
N ALA A 102 0.17 -18.16 -9.19
CA ALA A 102 1.03 -19.26 -9.62
C ALA A 102 1.47 -20.09 -8.40
N GLN A 103 0.99 -21.33 -8.34
CA GLN A 103 1.37 -22.33 -7.35
C GLN A 103 2.22 -23.40 -8.02
N VAL A 104 3.44 -23.56 -7.52
CA VAL A 104 4.41 -24.52 -8.04
C VAL A 104 4.80 -25.44 -6.90
N GLU A 105 4.58 -26.73 -7.06
CA GLU A 105 5.08 -27.76 -6.15
C GLU A 105 6.30 -28.42 -6.79
N THR A 106 7.31 -28.73 -5.99
CA THR A 106 8.59 -29.29 -6.47
C THR A 106 8.83 -30.68 -5.89
N ALA A 107 8.64 -30.83 -4.59
CA ALA A 107 8.91 -32.04 -3.84
C ALA A 107 8.08 -32.07 -2.55
N CYS A 108 7.92 -33.27 -2.01
CA CYS A 108 7.30 -33.48 -0.71
C CYS A 108 8.18 -34.38 0.15
N THR A 109 8.06 -34.19 1.45
CA THR A 109 8.70 -35.04 2.45
C THR A 109 7.59 -35.64 3.32
N THR A 110 7.55 -36.96 3.44
CA THR A 110 6.43 -37.68 4.06
C THR A 110 6.89 -38.76 5.03
N LEU A 111 6.06 -39.00 6.05
CA LEU A 111 6.23 -40.10 6.98
C LEU A 111 5.44 -41.34 6.52
N LYS A 112 6.05 -42.52 6.62
CA LYS A 112 5.43 -43.82 6.31
C LYS A 112 5.26 -44.67 7.56
N ASN A 113 4.15 -45.40 7.62
CA ASN A 113 3.87 -46.42 8.64
C ASN A 113 3.99 -45.89 10.08
N PRO A 114 3.20 -44.89 10.46
CA PRO A 114 3.28 -44.32 11.80
C PRO A 114 2.84 -45.32 12.87
N SER A 115 3.62 -45.44 13.94
CA SER A 115 3.24 -46.16 15.16
C SER A 115 3.35 -45.22 16.36
N LEU A 116 2.32 -45.18 17.20
CA LEU A 116 2.32 -44.35 18.41
C LEU A 116 3.05 -45.06 19.55
N PRO A 117 3.88 -44.34 20.33
CA PRO A 117 4.46 -44.90 21.54
C PRO A 117 3.38 -45.07 22.62
N ASP A 118 3.67 -45.90 23.64
CA ASP A 118 2.80 -46.02 24.80
C ASP A 118 2.59 -44.66 25.48
N ASN A 119 1.37 -44.37 25.91
CA ASN A 119 0.99 -43.12 26.57
C ASN A 119 1.24 -41.84 25.75
N TRP A 120 1.29 -41.93 24.41
CA TRP A 120 1.48 -40.79 23.50
C TRP A 120 0.52 -39.62 23.76
N ASN A 121 -0.70 -39.92 24.22
CA ASN A 121 -1.79 -38.98 24.48
C ASN A 121 -1.73 -38.27 25.85
N LYS A 122 -0.75 -38.59 26.72
CA LYS A 122 -0.59 -37.94 28.05
C LYS A 122 0.10 -36.57 27.99
N LYS A 123 0.46 -36.07 26.81
CA LYS A 123 1.08 -34.75 26.62
C LYS A 123 0.01 -33.65 26.70
N ASN A 124 0.38 -32.48 27.23
CA ASN A 124 -0.57 -31.43 27.62
C ASN A 124 -1.37 -30.80 26.46
N VAL A 125 -0.90 -30.88 25.20
CA VAL A 125 -1.61 -30.32 24.04
C VAL A 125 -1.45 -31.25 22.83
N VAL A 126 -2.41 -32.14 22.61
CA VAL A 126 -2.47 -33.04 21.45
C VAL A 126 -3.54 -32.52 20.48
N GLY A 127 -3.14 -32.28 19.23
CA GLY A 127 -4.05 -31.85 18.17
C GLY A 127 -5.03 -32.95 17.73
N SER A 128 -5.85 -32.66 16.72
CA SER A 128 -6.78 -33.65 16.12
C SER A 128 -6.11 -34.49 15.01
N HIS A 129 -5.06 -33.95 14.41
CA HIS A 129 -4.32 -34.53 13.30
C HIS A 129 -2.82 -34.50 13.59
N TYR A 130 -2.05 -35.23 12.80
CA TYR A 130 -0.60 -35.06 12.73
C TYR A 130 -0.16 -34.69 11.31
N ILE A 131 0.95 -33.96 11.24
CA ILE A 131 1.55 -33.55 9.96
C ILE A 131 2.29 -34.75 9.38
N ARG A 132 1.71 -35.33 8.33
CA ARG A 132 2.31 -36.48 7.65
C ARG A 132 3.25 -36.06 6.54
N THR A 133 2.84 -35.07 5.75
CA THR A 133 3.58 -34.62 4.57
C THR A 133 3.79 -33.12 4.63
N ILE A 134 5.00 -32.66 4.30
CA ILE A 134 5.29 -31.25 4.00
C ILE A 134 5.54 -31.16 2.50
N ILE A 135 4.77 -30.30 1.83
CA ILE A 135 4.87 -30.02 0.39
C ILE A 135 5.68 -28.74 0.22
N TYR A 136 6.74 -28.82 -0.60
CA TYR A 136 7.66 -27.74 -0.90
C TYR A 136 7.41 -27.18 -2.31
N GLY A 137 7.76 -25.92 -2.50
CA GLY A 137 7.72 -25.25 -3.78
C GLY A 137 7.69 -23.73 -3.65
N GLY A 138 6.83 -23.07 -4.42
CA GLY A 138 6.65 -21.63 -4.35
C GLY A 138 5.24 -21.19 -4.70
N GLU A 139 4.85 -20.05 -4.15
CA GLU A 139 3.62 -19.36 -4.48
C GLU A 139 3.95 -17.91 -4.86
N LEU A 140 3.41 -17.46 -5.98
CA LEU A 140 3.44 -16.09 -6.45
C LEU A 140 2.01 -15.62 -6.71
N ILE A 141 1.61 -14.56 -6.02
CA ILE A 141 0.32 -13.92 -6.11
C ILE A 141 0.54 -12.52 -6.67
N ILE A 142 -0.19 -12.19 -7.73
CA ILE A 142 -0.16 -10.88 -8.37
C ILE A 142 -1.57 -10.30 -8.34
N LYS A 143 -1.73 -9.18 -7.62
CA LYS A 143 -2.93 -8.34 -7.64
C LYS A 143 -2.82 -7.36 -8.81
N ILE A 144 -3.79 -7.37 -9.71
CA ILE A 144 -3.90 -6.47 -10.86
C ILE A 144 -5.10 -5.57 -10.61
N SER A 145 -4.87 -4.28 -10.37
CA SER A 145 -5.92 -3.29 -10.12
C SER A 145 -6.10 -2.39 -11.34
N TYR A 146 -7.28 -2.43 -11.95
CA TYR A 146 -7.72 -1.47 -12.96
C TYR A 146 -8.46 -0.34 -12.26
N ILE A 147 -7.85 0.84 -12.18
CA ILE A 147 -8.40 2.00 -11.48
C ILE A 147 -9.18 2.87 -12.46
N ALA A 148 -10.44 3.10 -12.15
CA ALA A 148 -11.33 3.96 -12.89
C ALA A 148 -11.25 5.41 -12.39
N SER A 149 -11.21 6.36 -13.32
CA SER A 149 -11.32 7.79 -13.04
C SER A 149 -12.74 8.18 -12.60
N ASP A 150 -13.76 7.49 -13.13
CA ASP A 150 -15.16 7.78 -12.89
C ASP A 150 -16.04 6.52 -13.01
N SER A 151 -17.34 6.68 -12.71
CA SER A 151 -18.31 5.59 -12.72
C SER A 151 -18.58 5.02 -14.12
N LYS A 152 -18.46 5.83 -15.19
CA LYS A 152 -18.68 5.38 -16.56
C LYS A 152 -17.52 4.47 -16.99
N GLN A 153 -16.29 4.91 -16.77
CA GLN A 153 -15.10 4.11 -17.03
C GLN A 153 -15.11 2.82 -16.20
N LYS A 154 -15.60 2.87 -14.96
CA LYS A 154 -15.74 1.67 -14.12
C LYS A 154 -16.67 0.62 -14.74
N GLU A 155 -17.82 1.03 -15.28
CA GLU A 155 -18.72 0.11 -15.97
C GLU A 155 -18.13 -0.41 -17.30
N GLU A 156 -17.35 0.42 -18.01
CA GLU A 156 -16.60 -0.03 -19.19
C GLU A 156 -15.56 -1.11 -18.85
N ILE A 157 -14.75 -0.93 -17.80
CA ILE A 157 -13.78 -1.93 -17.32
C ILE A 157 -14.52 -3.22 -16.95
N LYS A 158 -15.61 -3.09 -16.19
CA LYS A 158 -16.43 -4.23 -15.75
C LYS A 158 -17.00 -5.01 -16.94
N ALA A 159 -17.40 -4.34 -18.02
CA ALA A 159 -17.86 -5.03 -19.23
C ALA A 159 -16.75 -5.87 -19.88
N HIS A 160 -15.51 -5.36 -19.94
CA HIS A 160 -14.37 -6.12 -20.46
C HIS A 160 -14.01 -7.32 -19.57
N VAL A 161 -14.03 -7.11 -18.25
CA VAL A 161 -13.81 -8.17 -17.26
C VAL A 161 -14.85 -9.26 -17.42
N ASN A 162 -16.12 -8.89 -17.52
CA ASN A 162 -17.22 -9.85 -17.68
C ASN A 162 -17.13 -10.64 -19.00
N ALA A 163 -16.54 -10.05 -20.03
CA ALA A 163 -16.34 -10.71 -21.32
C ALA A 163 -15.11 -11.64 -21.35
N GLY A 164 -14.07 -11.34 -20.56
CA GLY A 164 -12.81 -12.09 -20.52
C GLY A 164 -12.68 -13.06 -19.35
N PHE A 165 -13.39 -12.86 -18.25
CA PHE A 165 -13.37 -13.73 -17.08
C PHE A 165 -14.81 -14.12 -16.78
N GLU A 166 -15.09 -15.42 -16.75
CA GLU A 166 -16.33 -15.88 -16.16
C GLU A 166 -16.38 -15.34 -14.73
N ILE A 167 -17.35 -14.45 -14.48
CA ILE A 167 -17.45 -13.61 -13.28
C ILE A 167 -17.43 -14.43 -11.97
N GLN A 168 -17.64 -15.75 -12.03
CA GLN A 168 -17.71 -16.66 -10.89
C GLN A 168 -16.64 -17.76 -10.87
N GLY A 169 -15.84 -17.91 -11.93
CA GLY A 169 -14.93 -19.05 -12.10
C GLY A 169 -13.46 -18.72 -11.90
N ILE A 170 -12.68 -19.71 -11.45
CA ILE A 170 -11.22 -19.69 -11.57
C ILE A 170 -10.87 -20.02 -13.02
N VAL A 171 -10.20 -19.10 -13.70
CA VAL A 171 -9.70 -19.31 -15.07
C VAL A 171 -8.26 -19.79 -14.99
N ASN A 172 -7.91 -20.84 -15.74
CA ASN A 172 -6.54 -21.36 -15.79
C ASN A 172 -5.89 -21.04 -17.16
N VAL A 173 -6.18 -21.84 -18.18
CA VAL A 173 -5.48 -21.80 -19.48
C VAL A 173 -5.70 -20.48 -20.25
N GLU A 174 -6.92 -19.94 -20.23
CA GLU A 174 -7.27 -18.76 -21.04
C GLU A 174 -6.93 -17.43 -20.34
N GLY A 175 -6.62 -17.45 -19.05
CA GLY A 175 -6.51 -16.24 -18.23
C GLY A 175 -5.45 -15.27 -18.74
N ALA A 176 -4.30 -15.79 -19.19
CA ALA A 176 -3.24 -14.98 -19.77
C ALA A 176 -3.67 -14.28 -21.09
N ALA A 177 -4.41 -14.97 -21.95
CA ALA A 177 -4.91 -14.39 -23.20
C ALA A 177 -5.97 -13.32 -22.94
N ASN A 178 -6.87 -13.58 -21.98
CA ASN A 178 -7.92 -12.64 -21.58
C ASN A 178 -7.32 -11.38 -20.95
N LEU A 179 -6.28 -11.53 -20.12
CA LEU A 179 -5.51 -10.41 -19.58
C LEU A 179 -4.85 -9.57 -20.68
N ARG A 180 -4.22 -10.18 -21.71
CA ARG A 180 -3.61 -9.43 -22.83
C ARG A 180 -4.65 -8.65 -23.63
N LYS A 181 -5.82 -9.25 -23.88
CA LYS A 181 -6.91 -8.58 -24.57
C LYS A 181 -7.40 -7.37 -23.78
N MET A 182 -7.61 -7.54 -22.47
CA MET A 182 -8.03 -6.44 -21.60
C MET A 182 -6.98 -5.32 -21.54
N ASP A 183 -5.69 -5.67 -21.41
CA ASP A 183 -4.60 -4.70 -21.43
C ASP A 183 -4.61 -3.89 -22.73
N HIS A 184 -4.71 -4.56 -23.87
CA HIS A 184 -4.79 -3.91 -25.18
C HIS A 184 -5.94 -2.89 -25.24
N ASP A 185 -7.11 -3.23 -24.70
CA ASP A 185 -8.31 -2.41 -24.80
C ASP A 185 -8.38 -1.26 -23.78
N LEU A 186 -7.69 -1.41 -22.63
CA LEU A 186 -7.83 -0.54 -21.45
C LEU A 186 -6.56 0.22 -21.05
N ARG A 187 -5.34 -0.22 -21.39
CA ARG A 187 -4.08 0.36 -20.87
C ARG A 187 -3.91 1.87 -21.12
N GLU A 188 -4.48 2.39 -22.21
CA GLU A 188 -4.40 3.81 -22.58
C GLU A 188 -5.52 4.65 -21.91
N LYS A 189 -6.54 3.98 -21.36
CA LYS A 189 -7.72 4.61 -20.76
C LYS A 189 -7.67 4.57 -19.24
N THR A 190 -7.10 3.52 -18.65
CA THR A 190 -7.19 3.23 -17.23
C THR A 190 -5.81 3.11 -16.60
N GLU A 191 -5.67 3.54 -15.34
CA GLU A 191 -4.46 3.25 -14.59
C GLU A 191 -4.47 1.78 -14.14
N ILE A 192 -3.42 1.03 -14.49
CA ILE A 192 -3.22 -0.35 -14.05
C ILE A 192 -2.11 -0.38 -13.00
N LYS A 193 -2.40 -0.94 -11.82
CA LYS A 193 -1.43 -1.16 -10.74
C LYS A 193 -1.23 -2.66 -10.49
N PHE A 194 0.02 -3.03 -10.17
CA PHE A 194 0.38 -4.39 -9.79
C PHE A 194 0.84 -4.44 -8.33
N GLY A 195 0.35 -5.44 -7.60
CA GLY A 195 0.84 -5.82 -6.27
C GLY A 195 1.41 -7.23 -6.31
N TYR A 196 2.61 -7.44 -5.80
CA TYR A 196 3.29 -8.74 -5.85
C TYR A 196 3.50 -9.28 -4.44
N TYR A 197 3.11 -10.53 -4.25
CA TYR A 197 3.23 -11.25 -3.00
C TYR A 197 3.73 -12.65 -3.30
N GLY A 198 4.66 -13.17 -2.52
CA GLY A 198 5.15 -14.52 -2.76
C GLY A 198 5.93 -15.06 -1.59
N THR A 199 6.21 -16.36 -1.67
CA THR A 199 7.08 -17.06 -0.71
C THR A 199 8.56 -16.72 -0.91
N THR A 200 8.88 -16.02 -2.00
CA THR A 200 10.23 -15.66 -2.41
C THR A 200 10.28 -14.18 -2.76
N GLN A 201 11.43 -13.54 -2.59
CA GLN A 201 11.62 -12.17 -3.07
C GLN A 201 11.69 -12.17 -4.60
N CYS A 202 10.72 -11.54 -5.25
CA CYS A 202 10.79 -11.28 -6.69
C CYS A 202 11.66 -10.04 -6.92
N THR A 203 12.86 -10.23 -7.46
CA THR A 203 13.71 -9.15 -7.97
C THR A 203 13.21 -8.72 -9.36
N ASP A 204 13.25 -7.43 -9.66
CA ASP A 204 12.73 -6.82 -10.90
C ASP A 204 11.23 -7.02 -11.14
N LEU A 205 10.42 -6.43 -10.26
CA LEU A 205 8.95 -6.48 -10.34
C LEU A 205 8.44 -5.85 -11.65
N PRO A 206 7.70 -6.62 -12.47
CA PRO A 206 7.13 -6.12 -13.71
C PRO A 206 6.18 -4.93 -13.52
N ARG A 207 6.13 -4.05 -14.51
CA ARG A 207 5.27 -2.85 -14.49
C ARG A 207 4.28 -2.78 -15.65
N ASP A 208 4.34 -3.75 -16.54
CA ASP A 208 3.46 -3.93 -17.69
C ASP A 208 2.96 -5.38 -17.73
N MET A 209 1.85 -5.59 -18.44
CA MET A 209 1.16 -6.86 -18.47
C MET A 209 1.98 -7.99 -19.10
N ASP A 210 2.76 -7.70 -20.14
CA ASP A 210 3.55 -8.72 -20.83
C ASP A 210 4.72 -9.21 -19.96
N SER A 211 5.45 -8.29 -19.34
CA SER A 211 6.49 -8.61 -18.37
C SER A 211 5.91 -9.33 -17.16
N MET A 212 4.73 -8.95 -16.69
CA MET A 212 4.04 -9.63 -15.59
C MET A 212 3.70 -11.08 -15.94
N LEU A 213 3.14 -11.33 -17.13
CA LEU A 213 2.81 -12.67 -17.60
C LEU A 213 4.07 -13.52 -17.80
N LYS A 214 5.16 -12.91 -18.26
CA LYS A 214 6.47 -13.57 -18.34
C LYS A 214 6.96 -14.00 -16.97
N THR A 215 6.85 -13.15 -15.96
CA THR A 215 7.24 -13.49 -14.58
C THR A 215 6.40 -14.63 -14.00
N LEU A 216 5.09 -14.68 -14.24
CA LEU A 216 4.26 -15.82 -13.83
C LEU A 216 4.75 -17.13 -14.47
N ASN A 217 5.04 -17.11 -15.77
CA ASN A 217 5.49 -18.30 -16.50
C ASN A 217 6.92 -18.73 -16.15
N ASP A 218 7.80 -17.79 -15.79
CA ASP A 218 9.19 -18.07 -15.40
C ASP A 218 9.34 -18.42 -13.91
N PHE A 219 8.30 -18.20 -13.10
CA PHE A 219 8.33 -18.45 -11.66
C PHE A 219 8.83 -19.87 -11.28
N PRO A 220 8.44 -20.97 -11.96
CA PRO A 220 8.99 -22.29 -11.68
C PRO A 220 10.53 -22.36 -11.78
N ASN A 221 11.13 -21.64 -12.74
CA ASN A 221 12.59 -21.62 -12.93
C ASN A 221 13.30 -20.87 -11.80
N GLN A 222 12.62 -19.90 -11.17
CA GLN A 222 13.17 -19.12 -10.07
C GLN A 222 13.32 -19.95 -8.79
N LEU A 223 12.43 -20.93 -8.58
CA LEU A 223 12.45 -21.80 -7.39
C LEU A 223 13.64 -22.77 -7.37
N GLY A 224 14.19 -23.12 -8.53
CA GLY A 224 15.39 -23.95 -8.65
C GLY A 224 16.62 -23.38 -7.91
N LYS A 225 16.62 -22.07 -7.61
CA LYS A 225 17.69 -21.37 -6.91
C LYS A 225 17.54 -21.39 -5.37
N ILE A 226 16.45 -21.94 -4.85
CA ILE A 226 16.05 -21.81 -3.45
C ILE A 226 16.02 -23.18 -2.80
N ASN A 227 16.68 -23.31 -1.64
CA ASN A 227 16.66 -24.52 -0.81
C ASN A 227 17.04 -25.78 -1.62
N ASP A 228 18.14 -25.71 -2.37
CA ASP A 228 18.61 -26.78 -3.26
C ASP A 228 17.55 -27.27 -4.25
N GLY A 229 16.73 -26.34 -4.78
CA GLY A 229 15.67 -26.60 -5.75
C GLY A 229 14.36 -27.11 -5.14
N LEU A 230 14.25 -27.20 -3.81
CA LEU A 230 12.99 -27.47 -3.12
C LEU A 230 12.04 -26.27 -3.14
N GLY A 231 12.56 -25.05 -3.10
CA GLY A 231 11.76 -23.88 -2.74
C GLY A 231 11.38 -23.86 -1.25
N ALA A 232 10.36 -23.07 -0.93
CA ALA A 232 9.85 -22.86 0.42
C ALA A 232 8.79 -23.93 0.80
N PRO A 233 8.60 -24.25 2.09
CA PRO A 233 7.45 -25.02 2.54
C PRO A 233 6.14 -24.28 2.21
N LEU A 234 5.24 -24.94 1.48
CA LEU A 234 3.98 -24.35 1.02
C LEU A 234 2.80 -24.80 1.86
N ARG A 235 2.63 -26.12 1.99
CA ARG A 235 1.44 -26.73 2.60
C ARG A 235 1.82 -27.97 3.39
N CYS A 236 0.96 -28.34 4.31
CA CYS A 236 1.05 -29.58 5.06
C CYS A 236 -0.17 -30.45 4.77
N GLU A 237 0.07 -31.74 4.59
CA GLU A 237 -0.96 -32.77 4.58
C GLU A 237 -1.11 -33.32 6.01
N LEU A 238 -2.32 -33.25 6.52
CA LEU A 238 -2.70 -33.63 7.87
C LEU A 238 -3.52 -34.91 7.84
N VAL A 239 -3.12 -35.88 8.64
CA VAL A 239 -3.83 -37.14 8.77
C VAL A 239 -4.51 -37.22 10.14
N PRO A 240 -5.80 -37.59 10.22
CA PRO A 240 -6.50 -37.72 11.50
C PRO A 240 -5.80 -38.70 12.42
N LEU A 241 -5.72 -38.37 13.71
CA LEU A 241 -5.18 -39.30 14.71
C LEU A 241 -6.06 -40.54 14.86
N THR A 242 -7.35 -40.43 14.55
CA THR A 242 -8.29 -41.56 14.51
C THR A 242 -7.92 -42.65 13.52
N ASN A 243 -7.04 -42.36 12.55
CA ASN A 243 -6.52 -43.37 11.63
C ASN A 243 -5.47 -44.29 12.27
N ILE A 244 -4.87 -43.88 13.39
CA ILE A 244 -3.84 -44.65 14.12
C ILE A 244 -4.38 -45.15 15.46
N ASP A 245 -5.16 -44.31 16.15
CA ASP A 245 -5.86 -44.64 17.39
C ASP A 245 -7.37 -44.44 17.19
N PRO A 246 -8.14 -45.50 16.87
CA PRO A 246 -9.58 -45.40 16.61
C PRO A 246 -10.42 -44.85 17.77
N ASP A 247 -9.91 -44.93 19.02
CA ASP A 247 -10.60 -44.42 20.20
C ASP A 247 -10.38 -42.91 20.40
N PHE A 248 -9.48 -42.30 19.61
CA PHE A 248 -9.23 -40.86 19.67
C PHE A 248 -10.43 -40.06 19.13
N PRO A 249 -10.74 -38.86 19.67
CA PRO A 249 -11.88 -38.08 19.20
C PRO A 249 -11.77 -37.66 17.73
N SER A 250 -12.80 -38.01 16.95
CA SER A 250 -12.88 -37.60 15.54
C SER A 250 -13.05 -36.08 15.38
N PHE A 251 -12.54 -35.55 14.27
CA PHE A 251 -12.75 -34.17 13.87
C PHE A 251 -13.89 -34.10 12.85
N VAL A 252 -14.87 -33.24 13.12
CA VAL A 252 -16.00 -32.96 12.22
C VAL A 252 -16.16 -31.45 12.13
N ARG A 253 -15.86 -30.88 10.95
CA ARG A 253 -16.12 -29.47 10.67
C ARG A 253 -17.62 -29.24 10.52
N GLN A 254 -18.13 -28.19 11.16
CA GLN A 254 -19.51 -27.74 11.00
C GLN A 254 -19.64 -26.87 9.74
N THR A 255 -20.39 -27.34 8.75
CA THR A 255 -20.63 -26.59 7.49
C THR A 255 -21.57 -25.41 7.68
N GLY A 256 -22.41 -25.45 8.72
CA GLY A 256 -23.38 -24.40 9.05
C GLY A 256 -22.77 -23.09 9.58
N LEU A 257 -21.45 -23.03 9.78
CA LEU A 257 -20.72 -21.83 10.21
C LEU A 257 -20.20 -20.97 9.05
N GLU A 258 -20.12 -21.52 7.83
CA GLU A 258 -19.43 -20.86 6.70
C GLU A 258 -20.05 -19.51 6.32
N THR A 259 -21.38 -19.39 6.35
CA THR A 259 -22.08 -18.15 6.02
C THR A 259 -21.81 -17.06 7.06
N GLN A 260 -21.82 -17.43 8.34
CA GLN A 260 -21.58 -16.53 9.47
C GLN A 260 -20.11 -16.12 9.52
N MET A 261 -19.19 -17.04 9.20
CA MET A 261 -17.77 -16.75 9.05
C MET A 261 -17.50 -15.79 7.90
N ARG A 262 -18.20 -15.96 6.76
CA ARG A 262 -18.15 -15.00 5.64
C ARG A 262 -18.64 -13.62 6.08
N GLU A 263 -19.77 -13.54 6.79
CA GLU A 263 -20.25 -12.25 7.30
C GLU A 263 -19.25 -11.64 8.29
N LEU A 264 -18.69 -12.44 9.21
CA LEU A 264 -17.66 -11.99 10.14
C LEU A 264 -16.45 -11.42 9.42
N GLU A 265 -15.97 -12.10 8.37
CA GLU A 265 -14.82 -11.67 7.58
C GLU A 265 -15.09 -10.36 6.83
N ASP A 266 -16.25 -10.22 6.20
CA ASP A 266 -16.65 -8.99 5.50
C ASP A 266 -16.68 -7.78 6.46
N ARG A 267 -17.21 -7.96 7.68
CA ARG A 267 -17.21 -6.88 8.69
C ARG A 267 -15.81 -6.62 9.23
N TYR A 268 -15.01 -7.67 9.43
CA TYR A 268 -13.64 -7.53 9.91
C TYR A 268 -12.75 -6.75 8.92
N ASP A 269 -12.92 -6.99 7.63
CA ASP A 269 -12.23 -6.24 6.59
C ASP A 269 -12.65 -4.76 6.55
N ASP A 270 -13.95 -4.46 6.73
CA ASP A 270 -14.42 -3.07 6.89
C ASP A 270 -13.78 -2.39 8.09
N ILE A 271 -13.73 -3.06 9.25
CA ILE A 271 -13.10 -2.54 10.48
C ILE A 271 -11.62 -2.27 10.25
N ARG A 272 -10.85 -3.25 9.74
CA ARG A 272 -9.40 -3.13 9.48
C ARG A 272 -9.09 -1.99 8.52
N GLN A 273 -9.82 -1.90 7.41
CA GLN A 273 -9.60 -0.87 6.40
C GLN A 273 -9.97 0.51 6.95
N SER A 274 -11.07 0.63 7.67
CA SER A 274 -11.52 1.89 8.27
C SER A 274 -10.57 2.38 9.35
N HIS A 275 -10.07 1.47 10.21
CA HIS A 275 -9.07 1.78 11.22
C HIS A 275 -7.79 2.30 10.58
N ALA A 276 -7.26 1.59 9.58
CA ALA A 276 -6.04 2.01 8.89
C ALA A 276 -6.22 3.38 8.21
N MET A 277 -7.36 3.61 7.55
CA MET A 277 -7.67 4.86 6.85
C MET A 277 -7.83 6.04 7.81
N LEU A 278 -8.52 5.84 8.95
CA LEU A 278 -8.72 6.87 9.96
C LEU A 278 -7.41 7.19 10.69
N GLN A 279 -6.67 6.18 11.15
CA GLN A 279 -5.40 6.36 11.83
C GLN A 279 -4.42 7.15 10.96
N SER A 280 -4.33 6.79 9.67
CA SER A 280 -3.51 7.52 8.71
C SER A 280 -3.92 8.99 8.61
N CYS A 281 -5.21 9.30 8.58
CA CYS A 281 -5.72 10.68 8.53
C CYS A 281 -5.43 11.45 9.83
N LEU A 282 -5.68 10.84 10.99
CA LEU A 282 -5.40 11.47 12.29
C LEU A 282 -3.91 11.73 12.51
N GLU A 283 -3.02 10.87 11.99
CA GLU A 283 -1.58 11.06 12.10
C GLU A 283 -1.02 12.16 11.18
N THR A 284 -1.64 12.43 10.02
CA THR A 284 -1.16 13.47 9.09
C THR A 284 -1.88 14.80 9.16
N ASP A 285 -3.16 14.79 9.48
CA ASP A 285 -4.01 15.97 9.32
C ASP A 285 -4.29 16.65 10.68
N ALA A 286 -3.82 16.08 11.79
CA ALA A 286 -4.04 16.60 13.15
C ALA A 286 -3.72 18.09 13.29
N GLU A 287 -2.65 18.57 12.65
CA GLU A 287 -2.23 19.98 12.76
C GLU A 287 -3.18 20.96 12.07
N HIS A 288 -4.06 20.48 11.19
CA HIS A 288 -5.04 21.28 10.44
C HIS A 288 -6.49 21.05 10.88
N MET A 289 -6.71 20.13 11.83
CA MET A 289 -8.04 19.83 12.35
C MET A 289 -8.45 20.85 13.42
N THR A 290 -9.72 21.25 13.41
CA THR A 290 -10.30 21.96 14.55
C THR A 290 -10.45 21.01 15.73
N THR A 291 -10.51 21.53 16.95
CA THR A 291 -10.76 20.72 18.16
C THR A 291 -12.03 19.86 18.02
N GLU A 292 -13.08 20.39 17.38
CA GLU A 292 -14.31 19.62 17.10
C GLU A 292 -14.08 18.46 16.12
N GLN A 293 -13.26 18.69 15.08
CA GLN A 293 -12.89 17.62 14.14
C GLN A 293 -12.02 16.56 14.80
N GLU A 294 -11.07 16.94 15.66
CA GLU A 294 -10.24 16.01 16.43
C GLU A 294 -11.09 15.16 17.37
N GLU A 295 -11.99 15.77 18.15
CA GLU A 295 -12.91 15.06 19.04
C GLU A 295 -13.77 14.06 18.27
N LYS A 296 -14.34 14.48 17.12
CA LYS A 296 -15.14 13.62 16.26
C LYS A 296 -14.33 12.46 15.68
N GLY A 297 -13.08 12.71 15.27
CA GLY A 297 -12.16 11.68 14.77
C GLY A 297 -11.84 10.64 15.83
N ASN A 298 -11.46 11.11 17.02
CA ASN A 298 -11.18 10.27 18.18
C ASN A 298 -12.40 9.45 18.60
N GLU A 299 -13.61 10.01 18.56
CA GLU A 299 -14.84 9.25 18.81
C GLU A 299 -15.05 8.11 17.81
N ILE A 300 -14.78 8.34 16.53
CA ILE A 300 -14.88 7.30 15.50
C ILE A 300 -13.82 6.24 15.76
N GLU A 301 -12.58 6.64 16.07
CA GLU A 301 -11.46 5.74 16.36
C GLU A 301 -11.78 4.82 17.55
N ILE A 302 -12.26 5.38 18.67
CA ILE A 302 -12.64 4.61 19.86
C ILE A 302 -13.70 3.57 19.52
N ARG A 303 -14.73 3.94 18.73
CA ARG A 303 -15.76 2.99 18.29
C ARG A 303 -15.17 1.86 17.44
N ILE A 304 -14.37 2.19 16.44
CA ILE A 304 -13.72 1.19 15.56
C ILE A 304 -12.81 0.28 16.40
N HIS A 305 -12.02 0.84 17.30
CA HIS A 305 -11.10 0.10 18.18
C HIS A 305 -11.82 -0.88 19.10
N ASN A 306 -12.93 -0.46 19.72
CA ASN A 306 -13.74 -1.31 20.60
C ASN A 306 -14.33 -2.50 19.83
N VAL A 307 -14.89 -2.25 18.65
CA VAL A 307 -15.43 -3.31 17.79
C VAL A 307 -14.32 -4.24 17.32
N LYS A 308 -13.19 -3.69 16.86
CA LYS A 308 -12.01 -4.48 16.44
C LYS A 308 -11.53 -5.41 17.55
N THR A 309 -11.42 -4.92 18.78
CA THR A 309 -10.98 -5.71 19.94
C THR A 309 -11.90 -6.89 20.22
N LEU A 310 -13.22 -6.72 20.06
CA LEU A 310 -14.17 -7.82 20.20
C LEU A 310 -14.01 -8.85 19.06
N PHE A 311 -13.87 -8.40 17.82
CA PHE A 311 -13.63 -9.27 16.68
C PHE A 311 -12.34 -10.07 16.82
N ASP A 312 -11.24 -9.43 17.22
CA ASP A 312 -9.95 -10.09 17.46
C ASP A 312 -10.09 -11.22 18.51
N LYS A 313 -10.86 -10.98 19.58
CA LYS A 313 -11.16 -12.01 20.60
C LYS A 313 -11.97 -13.18 20.03
N VAL A 314 -13.03 -12.89 19.28
CA VAL A 314 -13.88 -13.93 18.66
C VAL A 314 -13.08 -14.76 17.65
N ILE A 315 -12.29 -14.12 16.79
CA ILE A 315 -11.42 -14.80 15.81
C ILE A 315 -10.37 -15.66 16.51
N ALA A 316 -9.79 -15.20 17.62
CA ALA A 316 -8.82 -15.98 18.38
C ALA A 316 -9.44 -17.25 18.99
N GLN A 317 -10.68 -17.16 19.46
CA GLN A 317 -11.42 -18.26 20.07
C GLN A 317 -12.22 -19.10 19.08
N LEU A 318 -12.17 -18.76 17.78
CA LEU A 318 -12.92 -19.44 16.74
C LEU A 318 -12.59 -20.94 16.72
N ASP A 319 -13.63 -21.74 16.87
CA ASP A 319 -13.63 -23.19 16.86
C ASP A 319 -14.60 -23.67 15.77
N VAL A 320 -14.08 -24.35 14.73
CA VAL A 320 -14.90 -24.79 13.57
C VAL A 320 -15.73 -26.05 13.85
N THR A 321 -15.71 -26.55 15.08
CA THR A 321 -16.44 -27.75 15.50
C THR A 321 -17.50 -27.48 16.56
N SER A 322 -17.47 -26.33 17.23
CA SER A 322 -18.47 -25.97 18.22
C SER A 322 -19.80 -25.62 17.56
N ASP A 323 -20.89 -26.10 18.16
CA ASP A 323 -22.24 -25.63 17.87
C ASP A 323 -22.63 -24.50 18.84
N GLY A 324 -23.77 -23.85 18.57
CA GLY A 324 -24.45 -22.90 19.46
C GLY A 324 -23.61 -21.71 19.96
N ASP A 325 -22.71 -21.94 20.90
CA ASP A 325 -21.81 -20.95 21.51
C ASP A 325 -20.89 -20.24 20.50
N GLY A 326 -20.32 -20.99 19.54
CA GLY A 326 -19.50 -20.40 18.48
C GLY A 326 -20.30 -19.46 17.56
N LEU A 327 -21.51 -19.88 17.20
CA LEU A 327 -22.46 -19.09 16.41
C LEU A 327 -22.89 -17.83 17.16
N ASN A 328 -23.28 -17.98 18.43
CA ASN A 328 -23.72 -16.87 19.28
C ASN A 328 -22.62 -15.81 19.41
N LYS A 329 -21.35 -16.23 19.59
CA LYS A 329 -20.21 -15.29 19.68
C LYS A 329 -19.98 -14.52 18.38
N ILE A 330 -20.11 -15.17 17.22
CA ILE A 330 -20.01 -14.50 15.92
C ILE A 330 -21.16 -13.50 15.75
N GLU A 331 -22.39 -13.94 16.07
CA GLU A 331 -23.58 -13.11 15.96
C GLU A 331 -23.53 -11.90 16.91
N ASP A 332 -23.07 -12.09 18.15
CA ASP A 332 -22.87 -11.02 19.13
C ASP A 332 -21.85 -9.99 18.63
N ALA A 333 -20.74 -10.43 18.04
CA ALA A 333 -19.75 -9.52 17.45
C ALA A 333 -20.33 -8.74 16.26
N VAL A 334 -21.06 -9.41 15.36
CA VAL A 334 -21.71 -8.77 14.22
C VAL A 334 -22.79 -7.77 14.67
N ASN A 335 -23.58 -8.11 15.69
CA ASN A 335 -24.58 -7.21 16.26
C ASN A 335 -23.92 -6.02 16.96
N PHE A 336 -22.81 -6.23 17.67
CA PHE A 336 -22.03 -5.15 18.26
C PHE A 336 -21.47 -4.20 17.19
N TYR A 337 -20.97 -4.72 16.07
CA TYR A 337 -20.60 -3.90 14.91
C TYR A 337 -21.79 -3.09 14.37
N ARG A 338 -22.95 -3.73 14.19
CA ARG A 338 -24.17 -3.07 13.67
C ARG A 338 -24.67 -1.95 14.60
N ALA A 339 -24.53 -2.11 15.91
CA ALA A 339 -24.92 -1.10 16.90
C ALA A 339 -23.98 0.11 16.95
N ASN A 340 -22.72 -0.05 16.53
CA ASN A 340 -21.70 1.00 16.65
C ASN A 340 -21.42 1.78 15.35
N LYS A 341 -21.77 1.22 14.18
CA LYS A 341 -21.64 1.94 12.90
C LYS A 341 -22.71 3.05 12.80
N LYS A 342 -22.33 4.29 12.44
CA LYS A 342 -23.29 5.40 12.23
C LYS A 342 -23.66 5.62 10.75
N ALA A 343 -23.10 4.82 9.85
CA ALA A 343 -23.41 4.81 8.42
C ALA A 343 -23.73 3.39 7.92
N VAL A 344 -23.71 3.19 6.60
CA VAL A 344 -23.86 1.86 5.99
C VAL A 344 -22.82 0.90 6.57
N ASN A 345 -21.57 1.36 6.73
CA ASN A 345 -20.43 0.67 7.35
C ASN A 345 -19.43 1.71 7.91
N PHE A 346 -18.40 1.28 8.65
CA PHE A 346 -17.40 2.22 9.18
C PHE A 346 -16.63 2.90 8.06
N ARG A 347 -16.38 2.21 6.95
CA ARG A 347 -15.63 2.79 5.83
C ARG A 347 -16.31 4.02 5.24
N THR A 348 -17.63 3.97 5.11
CA THR A 348 -18.43 5.11 4.61
C THR A 348 -18.40 6.27 5.60
N GLU A 349 -18.45 5.98 6.90
CA GLU A 349 -18.38 6.98 7.96
C GLU A 349 -17.02 7.70 7.97
N VAL A 350 -15.92 6.93 7.96
CA VAL A 350 -14.56 7.48 7.91
C VAL A 350 -14.32 8.26 6.62
N LYS A 351 -14.79 7.78 5.46
CA LYS A 351 -14.68 8.54 4.19
C LYS A 351 -15.39 9.89 4.27
N ARG A 352 -16.58 9.94 4.88
CA ARG A 352 -17.32 11.19 5.05
C ARG A 352 -16.56 12.15 5.97
N PHE A 353 -16.00 11.63 7.05
CA PHE A 353 -15.17 12.40 7.98
C PHE A 353 -13.90 12.95 7.29
N ILE A 354 -13.18 12.13 6.54
CA ILE A 354 -12.01 12.58 5.76
C ILE A 354 -12.40 13.68 4.77
N LYS A 355 -13.55 13.56 4.10
CA LYS A 355 -14.05 14.57 3.17
C LYS A 355 -14.43 15.89 3.87
N GLU A 356 -14.79 15.84 5.14
CA GLU A 356 -15.12 17.01 5.97
C GLU A 356 -13.86 17.73 6.47
N ILE A 357 -12.77 17.01 6.67
CA ILE A 357 -11.46 17.56 7.09
C ILE A 357 -10.67 18.06 5.88
N GLN A 358 -10.80 17.39 4.74
CA GLN A 358 -10.21 17.89 3.49
C GLN A 358 -10.83 19.26 3.17
N PRO A 359 -10.02 20.27 2.79
CA PRO A 359 -10.56 21.55 2.38
C PRO A 359 -11.52 21.27 1.23
N LEU A 360 -12.80 21.66 1.38
CA LEU A 360 -13.69 21.81 0.25
C LEU A 360 -12.89 22.54 -0.82
N VAL A 361 -12.82 22.01 -2.04
CA VAL A 361 -12.20 22.69 -3.19
C VAL A 361 -12.86 24.07 -3.29
N GLN A 362 -12.23 25.06 -2.66
CA GLN A 362 -12.61 26.45 -2.81
C GLN A 362 -12.24 26.76 -4.25
N THR A 363 -13.18 27.25 -5.04
CA THR A 363 -12.85 27.77 -6.35
C THR A 363 -11.91 28.96 -6.14
N ARG A 364 -10.60 28.79 -6.31
CA ARG A 364 -9.69 29.94 -6.39
C ARG A 364 -10.03 30.71 -7.66
N ALA A 365 -10.13 32.03 -7.54
CA ALA A 365 -10.36 32.88 -8.70
C ALA A 365 -9.08 32.93 -9.54
N PRO A 366 -9.16 32.88 -10.88
CA PRO A 366 -8.00 32.98 -11.74
C PRO A 366 -7.20 34.26 -11.45
N ILE A 367 -5.88 34.13 -11.34
CA ILE A 367 -4.98 35.26 -11.13
C ILE A 367 -5.03 36.19 -12.35
N LYS A 368 -5.56 37.41 -12.16
CA LYS A 368 -5.61 38.50 -13.16
C LYS A 368 -4.39 39.40 -13.03
N ASP A 369 -4.02 40.08 -14.12
CA ASP A 369 -2.94 41.08 -14.16
C ASP A 369 -1.56 40.52 -13.74
N PHE A 370 -1.12 39.47 -14.44
CA PHE A 370 0.16 38.80 -14.22
C PHE A 370 1.23 39.26 -15.23
N PRO A 371 2.54 39.26 -14.88
CA PRO A 371 3.60 39.62 -15.83
C PRO A 371 3.56 38.76 -17.10
N LYS A 372 3.54 39.42 -18.27
CA LYS A 372 3.65 38.73 -19.56
C LYS A 372 5.06 38.15 -19.71
N GLY A 373 5.16 36.93 -20.24
CA GLY A 373 6.45 36.28 -20.44
C GLY A 373 6.38 35.09 -21.39
N LYS A 374 7.55 34.49 -21.65
CA LYS A 374 7.65 33.25 -22.45
C LYS A 374 7.12 32.05 -21.66
N PRO A 375 6.67 30.98 -22.32
CA PRO A 375 6.20 29.77 -21.64
C PRO A 375 7.21 29.21 -20.63
N LEU A 376 6.73 28.73 -19.48
CA LEU A 376 7.56 28.13 -18.43
C LEU A 376 7.23 26.65 -18.24
N SER A 377 8.23 25.90 -17.79
CA SER A 377 8.11 24.51 -17.34
C SER A 377 8.89 24.37 -16.05
N ILE A 378 8.20 23.94 -14.99
CA ILE A 378 8.66 23.99 -13.61
C ILE A 378 8.60 22.58 -13.03
N LEU A 379 9.66 22.15 -12.34
CA LEU A 379 9.69 20.89 -11.60
C LEU A 379 9.62 21.16 -10.10
N LEU A 380 8.69 20.53 -9.38
CA LEU A 380 8.63 20.59 -7.92
C LEU A 380 9.29 19.35 -7.34
N VAL A 381 10.18 19.53 -6.37
CA VAL A 381 10.86 18.44 -5.64
C VAL A 381 10.82 18.73 -4.14
N GLY A 382 10.79 17.69 -3.32
CA GLY A 382 10.67 17.84 -1.86
C GLY A 382 10.01 16.63 -1.20
N VAL A 383 10.22 16.48 0.11
CA VAL A 383 9.69 15.37 0.90
C VAL A 383 8.15 15.42 0.97
N THR A 384 7.50 14.28 1.19
CA THR A 384 6.04 14.21 1.42
C THR A 384 5.65 15.10 2.61
N GLY A 385 4.53 15.81 2.51
CA GLY A 385 4.07 16.72 3.57
C GLY A 385 4.62 18.14 3.49
N HIS A 386 5.63 18.43 2.66
CA HIS A 386 6.16 19.80 2.53
C HIS A 386 5.28 20.72 1.65
N GLY A 387 4.18 20.21 1.08
CA GLY A 387 3.20 21.03 0.36
C GLY A 387 3.43 21.25 -1.14
N LYS A 388 4.14 20.34 -1.85
CA LYS A 388 4.42 20.47 -3.29
C LYS A 388 3.17 20.66 -4.15
N SER A 389 2.20 19.76 -4.07
CA SER A 389 0.95 19.82 -4.84
C SER A 389 0.14 21.08 -4.51
N ALA A 390 0.17 21.51 -3.25
CA ALA A 390 -0.47 22.74 -2.82
C ALA A 390 0.22 23.98 -3.42
N THR A 391 1.55 24.01 -3.45
CA THR A 391 2.32 25.05 -4.15
C THR A 391 2.03 25.06 -5.65
N ALA A 392 1.86 23.90 -6.28
CA ALA A 392 1.47 23.81 -7.69
C ALA A 392 0.10 24.46 -7.95
N ASN A 393 -0.89 24.17 -7.09
CA ASN A 393 -2.21 24.79 -7.16
C ASN A 393 -2.18 26.30 -6.89
N SER A 394 -1.31 26.75 -5.98
CA SER A 394 -1.08 28.17 -5.71
C SER A 394 -0.49 28.88 -6.92
N ILE A 395 0.50 28.29 -7.60
CA ILE A 395 1.07 28.82 -8.84
C ILE A 395 -0.01 28.98 -9.91
N PHE A 396 -0.87 27.98 -10.12
CA PHE A 396 -1.96 28.09 -11.10
C PHE A 396 -3.08 29.05 -10.66
N GLY A 397 -3.20 29.36 -9.37
CA GLY A 397 -4.34 30.08 -8.83
C GLY A 397 -5.65 29.28 -8.95
N GLU A 398 -5.57 27.96 -9.11
CA GLU A 398 -6.69 27.03 -9.21
C GLU A 398 -6.25 25.61 -8.82
N TYR A 399 -7.19 24.79 -8.36
CA TYR A 399 -6.91 23.41 -7.94
C TYR A 399 -6.84 22.48 -9.16
N LYS A 400 -5.62 22.24 -9.67
CA LYS A 400 -5.36 21.27 -10.76
C LYS A 400 -4.73 19.97 -10.28
N PHE A 401 -3.94 20.06 -9.22
CA PHE A 401 -3.31 18.93 -8.56
C PHE A 401 -4.21 18.48 -7.42
N ASN A 402 -4.28 17.18 -7.20
CA ASN A 402 -5.03 16.63 -6.08
C ASN A 402 -4.25 16.91 -4.79
N THR A 403 -4.62 17.96 -4.08
CA THR A 403 -4.15 18.22 -2.72
C THR A 403 -5.00 17.40 -1.76
N HIS A 404 -4.60 16.16 -1.51
CA HIS A 404 -5.08 15.45 -0.34
C HIS A 404 -4.30 15.96 0.87
N MET A 405 -5.00 16.41 1.92
CA MET A 405 -4.35 16.51 3.24
C MET A 405 -4.00 15.09 3.74
N GLY A 406 -4.84 14.10 3.41
CA GLY A 406 -4.68 12.73 3.86
C GLY A 406 -3.38 12.02 3.42
N CYS A 407 -2.85 11.28 4.38
CA CYS A 407 -1.72 10.35 4.41
C CYS A 407 -1.67 9.21 3.35
N GLU A 408 -2.36 9.34 2.23
CA GLU A 408 -2.16 8.45 1.10
C GLU A 408 -1.06 9.05 0.21
N SER A 409 0.21 8.66 0.43
CA SER A 409 1.24 8.75 -0.61
C SER A 409 0.94 7.73 -1.73
N ILE A 410 -0.24 7.81 -2.35
CA ILE A 410 -0.65 6.92 -3.44
C ILE A 410 -0.18 7.41 -4.82
N TRP A 411 0.44 8.59 -4.90
CA TRP A 411 0.94 9.14 -6.14
C TRP A 411 2.39 8.70 -6.30
N ARG A 412 2.53 7.48 -6.81
CA ARG A 412 3.82 6.90 -7.21
C ARG A 412 4.32 7.47 -8.54
N ARG A 413 3.63 8.43 -9.16
CA ARG A 413 3.99 9.05 -10.44
C ARG A 413 3.97 10.56 -10.33
N CYS A 414 4.76 11.23 -11.18
CA CYS A 414 4.69 12.68 -11.30
C CYS A 414 3.35 13.11 -11.89
N GLN A 415 2.72 14.12 -11.30
CA GLN A 415 1.57 14.81 -11.88
C GLN A 415 2.06 15.97 -12.74
N VAL A 416 1.40 16.19 -13.86
CA VAL A 416 1.83 17.19 -14.84
C VAL A 416 0.58 17.94 -15.26
N GLU A 417 0.56 19.23 -14.97
CA GLU A 417 -0.54 20.08 -15.37
C GLU A 417 -0.03 21.27 -16.18
N GLN A 418 -0.83 21.66 -17.15
CA GLN A 418 -0.59 22.81 -18.00
C GLN A 418 -1.72 23.82 -17.85
N GLY A 419 -1.39 25.08 -17.99
CA GLY A 419 -2.37 26.16 -17.87
C GLY A 419 -1.78 27.51 -18.21
N THR A 420 -2.55 28.55 -17.92
CA THR A 420 -2.12 29.93 -18.12
C THR A 420 -2.24 30.72 -16.84
N ILE A 421 -1.19 31.46 -16.47
CA ILE A 421 -1.21 32.42 -15.35
C ILE A 421 -1.19 33.82 -15.96
N GLY A 422 -2.29 34.58 -15.82
CA GLY A 422 -2.48 35.85 -16.53
C GLY A 422 -2.15 35.84 -18.03
N GLY A 423 -2.46 34.72 -18.71
CA GLY A 423 -2.23 34.52 -20.14
C GLY A 423 -0.83 33.99 -20.53
N ARG A 424 0.09 33.82 -19.57
CA ARG A 424 1.39 33.16 -19.79
C ARG A 424 1.25 31.65 -19.63
N GLU A 425 1.68 30.87 -20.62
CA GLU A 425 1.68 29.40 -20.54
C GLU A 425 2.65 28.90 -19.47
N VAL A 426 2.16 28.02 -18.59
CA VAL A 426 2.97 27.39 -17.54
C VAL A 426 2.62 25.91 -17.46
N GLU A 427 3.67 25.09 -17.43
CA GLU A 427 3.62 23.68 -17.08
C GLU A 427 4.27 23.49 -15.70
N VAL A 428 3.60 22.77 -14.81
CA VAL A 428 4.18 22.38 -13.52
C VAL A 428 4.17 20.86 -13.44
N VAL A 429 5.32 20.29 -13.04
CA VAL A 429 5.49 18.87 -12.79
C VAL A 429 5.68 18.68 -11.29
N ASP A 430 4.68 18.10 -10.64
CA ASP A 430 4.75 17.70 -9.24
C ASP A 430 5.29 16.28 -9.14
N THR A 431 6.31 16.06 -8.30
CA THR A 431 6.95 14.75 -8.15
C THR A 431 6.44 14.02 -6.91
N PRO A 432 6.48 12.67 -6.88
CA PRO A 432 6.29 11.92 -5.65
C PRO A 432 7.22 12.42 -4.53
N GLY A 433 6.79 12.33 -3.28
CA GLY A 433 7.52 12.89 -2.14
C GLY A 433 8.78 12.09 -1.82
N SER A 434 9.90 12.56 -2.36
CA SER A 434 10.96 11.68 -2.83
C SER A 434 12.01 11.26 -1.81
N ILE A 435 11.83 11.41 -0.48
CA ILE A 435 12.67 10.73 0.54
C ILE A 435 11.90 10.49 1.84
N TYR A 436 11.72 9.22 2.20
CA TYR A 436 11.32 8.81 3.54
C TYR A 436 12.41 7.93 4.18
N ILE A 437 13.52 8.50 4.69
CA ILE A 437 14.44 7.72 5.55
C ILE A 437 13.93 7.88 6.98
N ASN A 438 13.02 6.99 7.40
CA ASN A 438 12.86 6.71 8.82
C ASN A 438 13.55 5.39 9.15
N THR A 439 14.49 5.46 10.09
CA THR A 439 15.39 4.39 10.51
C THR A 439 14.65 3.34 11.33
N MET A 440 13.77 2.55 10.71
CA MET A 440 13.34 1.24 11.25
C MET A 440 12.93 0.28 10.12
N GLY A 441 13.86 -0.62 9.74
CA GLY A 441 13.53 -1.90 9.12
C GLY A 441 13.76 -2.05 7.60
N SER A 442 14.13 -3.26 7.21
CA SER A 442 14.50 -3.74 5.86
C SER A 442 13.38 -3.72 4.79
N LYS A 443 12.22 -3.13 5.06
CA LYS A 443 11.09 -3.01 4.11
C LYS A 443 11.18 -1.79 3.17
N LEU A 444 12.10 -0.86 3.40
CA LEU A 444 12.17 0.42 2.69
C LEU A 444 13.02 0.43 1.41
N VAL A 445 13.86 -0.58 1.17
CA VAL A 445 14.79 -0.59 0.00
C VAL A 445 14.04 -0.54 -1.34
N ASN A 446 12.84 -1.14 -1.45
CA ASN A 446 12.03 -1.11 -2.67
C ASN A 446 11.29 0.23 -2.91
N TYR A 447 11.11 1.05 -1.87
CA TYR A 447 10.37 2.32 -1.95
C TYR A 447 11.23 3.40 -2.65
N TYR A 448 12.51 3.46 -2.32
CA TYR A 448 13.51 4.34 -2.95
C TYR A 448 13.62 4.15 -4.45
N ASP A 449 13.74 2.91 -4.91
CA ASP A 449 13.97 2.62 -6.33
C ASP A 449 12.78 2.98 -7.22
N THR A 450 11.56 3.00 -6.68
CA THR A 450 10.36 3.30 -7.48
C THR A 450 10.17 4.80 -7.65
N GLU A 451 10.31 5.59 -6.59
CA GLU A 451 10.18 7.05 -6.64
C GLU A 451 11.32 7.71 -7.42
N LEU A 452 12.55 7.20 -7.27
CA LEU A 452 13.69 7.68 -8.08
C LEU A 452 13.51 7.40 -9.57
N LYS A 453 13.01 6.22 -9.94
CA LYS A 453 12.72 5.89 -11.34
C LYS A 453 11.63 6.79 -11.93
N GLU A 454 10.68 7.23 -11.13
CA GLU A 454 9.59 8.10 -11.57
C GLU A 454 10.07 9.55 -11.73
N LEU A 455 10.93 10.02 -10.82
CA LEU A 455 11.66 11.27 -11.00
C LEU A 455 12.54 11.22 -12.25
N GLU A 456 13.31 10.15 -12.45
CA GLU A 456 14.10 9.92 -13.67
C GLU A 456 13.21 9.88 -14.92
N THR A 457 12.03 9.27 -14.85
CA THR A 457 11.07 9.19 -15.96
C THR A 457 10.49 10.55 -16.31
N ALA A 458 10.08 11.33 -15.32
CA ALA A 458 9.61 12.71 -15.52
C ALA A 458 10.69 13.57 -16.17
N LEU A 459 11.95 13.37 -15.80
CA LEU A 459 13.07 14.08 -16.38
C LEU A 459 13.41 13.62 -17.81
N LYS A 460 13.34 12.30 -18.13
CA LYS A 460 13.57 11.77 -19.50
C LYS A 460 12.52 12.23 -20.49
N ASN A 461 11.25 12.26 -20.07
CA ASN A 461 10.13 12.48 -20.98
C ASN A 461 9.92 13.96 -21.37
N ARG A 462 10.83 14.86 -20.99
CA ARG A 462 10.70 16.31 -21.27
C ARG A 462 11.74 16.78 -22.27
N HIS A 463 11.39 16.67 -23.56
CA HIS A 463 12.24 17.16 -24.66
C HIS A 463 12.62 18.66 -24.55
N ARG A 464 11.76 19.48 -23.91
CA ARG A 464 11.96 20.93 -23.74
C ARG A 464 12.75 21.30 -22.47
N GLY A 465 12.94 20.38 -21.51
CA GLY A 465 13.62 20.64 -20.24
C GLY A 465 12.85 21.57 -19.29
N TYR A 466 13.40 21.79 -18.09
CA TYR A 466 12.81 22.60 -17.03
C TYR A 466 13.52 23.96 -16.90
N HIS A 467 12.74 25.02 -16.78
CA HIS A 467 13.25 26.38 -16.57
C HIS A 467 13.67 26.59 -15.10
N ALA A 468 12.98 25.93 -14.17
CA ALA A 468 13.29 25.97 -12.75
C ALA A 468 12.96 24.66 -12.05
N ILE A 469 13.70 24.38 -10.98
CA ILE A 469 13.47 23.30 -10.02
C ILE A 469 13.16 23.95 -8.67
N LEU A 470 11.92 23.81 -8.20
CA LEU A 470 11.48 24.34 -6.92
C LEU A 470 11.64 23.27 -5.83
N VAL A 471 12.56 23.50 -4.91
CA VAL A 471 12.78 22.67 -3.72
C VAL A 471 11.81 23.14 -2.63
N VAL A 472 10.74 22.38 -2.40
CA VAL A 472 9.65 22.77 -1.51
C VAL A 472 9.93 22.28 -0.09
N LEU A 473 9.95 23.22 0.86
CA LEU A 473 10.16 22.97 2.29
C LEU A 473 9.03 23.59 3.13
N SER A 474 8.57 22.92 4.20
CA SER A 474 7.65 23.54 5.17
C SER A 474 8.45 24.34 6.20
N ILE A 475 7.95 25.52 6.58
CA ILE A 475 8.56 26.32 7.66
C ILE A 475 8.26 25.76 9.06
N ASP A 476 7.20 24.97 9.20
CA ASP A 476 6.76 24.40 10.46
C ASP A 476 7.61 23.20 10.89
N VAL A 477 8.35 22.63 9.94
CA VAL A 477 9.18 21.45 10.16
C VAL A 477 10.64 21.84 10.08
N ARG A 478 11.39 21.60 11.16
CA ARG A 478 12.86 21.69 11.11
C ARG A 478 13.40 20.74 10.05
N ILE A 479 14.40 21.20 9.30
CA ILE A 479 15.12 20.39 8.32
C ILE A 479 15.60 19.10 8.98
N ARG A 480 15.10 17.97 8.50
CA ARG A 480 15.43 16.63 9.00
C ARG A 480 16.49 16.01 8.10
N MET A 481 17.03 14.87 8.54
CA MET A 481 17.97 14.09 7.74
C MET A 481 17.40 13.69 6.38
N GLY A 482 16.09 13.42 6.30
CA GLY A 482 15.40 13.13 5.04
C GLY A 482 15.48 14.27 4.02
N ASP A 483 15.31 15.51 4.44
CA ASP A 483 15.41 16.70 3.58
C ASP A 483 16.83 16.88 3.03
N LEU A 484 17.83 16.71 3.89
CA LEU A 484 19.23 16.81 3.52
C LEU A 484 19.64 15.69 2.56
N MET A 485 19.15 14.48 2.79
CA MET A 485 19.34 13.36 1.89
C MET A 485 18.68 13.62 0.54
N ALA A 486 17.53 14.33 0.49
CA ALA A 486 16.79 14.59 -0.75
C ALA A 486 17.61 15.49 -1.64
N ILE A 487 18.12 16.56 -1.06
CA ILE A 487 18.99 17.52 -1.75
C ILE A 487 20.29 16.86 -2.20
N ARG A 488 20.91 16.02 -1.36
CA ARG A 488 22.11 15.26 -1.74
C ARG A 488 21.85 14.33 -2.93
N MET A 489 20.75 13.59 -2.89
CA MET A 489 20.38 12.69 -3.98
C MET A 489 20.08 13.45 -5.28
N LEU A 490 19.40 14.60 -5.20
CA LEU A 490 19.21 15.47 -6.37
C LEU A 490 20.57 15.85 -6.97
N LYS A 491 21.57 16.20 -6.15
CA LYS A 491 22.91 16.56 -6.64
C LYS A 491 23.66 15.39 -7.26
N GLU A 492 23.63 14.23 -6.61
CA GLU A 492 24.31 13.02 -7.11
C GLU A 492 23.73 12.55 -8.44
N LYS A 493 22.40 12.61 -8.59
CA LYS A 493 21.70 12.14 -9.80
C LYS A 493 21.64 13.17 -10.92
N PHE A 494 21.51 14.45 -10.58
CA PHE A 494 21.25 15.51 -11.57
C PHE A 494 22.45 16.41 -11.82
N GLY A 495 23.56 16.18 -11.12
CA GLY A 495 24.77 16.97 -11.24
C GLY A 495 24.86 18.07 -10.18
N HIS A 496 26.07 18.24 -9.64
CA HIS A 496 26.33 19.15 -8.53
C HIS A 496 26.03 20.63 -8.82
N GLU A 497 25.99 21.03 -10.10
CA GLU A 497 25.69 22.41 -10.49
C GLU A 497 24.20 22.69 -10.73
N THR A 498 23.35 21.65 -10.77
CA THR A 498 21.97 21.75 -11.24
C THR A 498 21.13 22.67 -10.37
N LEU A 499 21.16 22.50 -9.05
CA LEU A 499 20.45 23.40 -8.13
C LEU A 499 21.05 24.81 -8.15
N SER A 500 22.35 24.95 -8.38
CA SER A 500 23.00 26.27 -8.45
C SER A 500 22.57 27.07 -9.67
N LYS A 501 22.28 26.39 -10.78
CA LYS A 501 21.83 26.97 -12.05
C LYS A 501 20.31 27.12 -12.14
N TYR A 502 19.54 26.17 -11.63
CA TYR A 502 18.09 26.09 -11.88
C TYR A 502 17.24 26.01 -10.61
N GLY A 503 17.83 25.91 -9.42
CA GLY A 503 17.13 25.69 -8.15
C GLY A 503 16.64 26.96 -7.48
N ILE A 504 15.42 26.93 -6.94
CA ILE A 504 14.84 27.92 -6.01
C ILE A 504 14.24 27.16 -4.83
N VAL A 505 14.42 27.64 -3.60
CA VAL A 505 13.79 27.05 -2.41
C VAL A 505 12.45 27.73 -2.14
N ILE A 506 11.36 26.96 -2.04
CA ILE A 506 10.03 27.49 -1.71
C ILE A 506 9.67 27.05 -0.30
N PHE A 507 9.50 28.01 0.60
CA PHE A 507 8.99 27.77 1.94
C PHE A 507 7.47 27.84 1.93
N THR A 508 6.80 26.79 2.39
CA THR A 508 5.34 26.72 2.55
C THR A 508 4.93 27.05 3.98
N HIS A 509 3.62 27.17 4.22
CA HIS A 509 3.02 27.53 5.52
C HIS A 509 3.36 28.97 5.94
N GLY A 510 3.27 29.91 5.00
CA GLY A 510 3.45 31.35 5.28
C GLY A 510 2.49 31.88 6.35
N ASP A 511 1.27 31.36 6.42
CA ASP A 511 0.30 31.70 7.47
C ASP A 511 0.83 31.34 8.87
N SER A 512 1.48 30.18 9.02
CA SER A 512 2.07 29.74 10.28
C SER A 512 3.24 30.62 10.68
N PHE A 513 4.08 31.02 9.72
CA PHE A 513 5.14 31.99 9.97
C PHE A 513 4.58 33.29 10.55
N GLU A 514 3.60 33.90 9.88
CA GLU A 514 2.98 35.16 10.32
C GLU A 514 2.32 35.02 11.70
N ARG A 515 1.57 33.93 11.91
CA ARG A 515 0.90 33.61 13.17
C ARG A 515 1.89 33.43 14.31
N ASN A 516 3.01 32.73 14.08
CA ASN A 516 4.03 32.49 15.09
C ASN A 516 4.78 33.79 15.44
N MET A 517 5.08 34.65 14.45
CA MET A 517 5.67 35.96 14.71
C MET A 517 4.73 36.87 15.50
N ALA A 518 3.43 36.88 15.16
CA ALA A 518 2.41 37.61 15.89
C ALA A 518 2.27 37.12 17.35
N LYS A 519 2.25 35.79 17.57
CA LYS A 519 2.20 35.19 18.92
C LYS A 519 3.41 35.55 19.76
N LEU A 520 4.60 35.55 19.17
CA LEU A 520 5.86 35.84 19.87
C LEU A 520 6.08 37.35 20.10
N LYS A 521 5.21 38.22 19.56
CA LYS A 521 5.38 39.69 19.54
C LYS A 521 6.76 40.10 18.98
N ARG A 522 7.25 39.36 17.99
CA ARG A 522 8.54 39.61 17.34
C ARG A 522 8.28 40.12 15.93
N GLU A 523 8.85 41.26 15.60
CA GLU A 523 8.96 41.75 14.23
C GLU A 523 10.22 41.15 13.61
N THR A 524 10.24 39.84 13.38
CA THR A 524 11.33 39.19 12.66
C THR A 524 10.88 38.99 11.22
N SER A 525 11.60 39.57 10.27
CA SER A 525 11.28 39.38 8.85
C SER A 525 11.52 37.92 8.44
N PHE A 526 10.86 37.48 7.36
CA PHE A 526 11.09 36.13 6.83
C PHE A 526 12.57 35.92 6.44
N GLU A 527 13.22 36.95 5.90
CA GLU A 527 14.65 36.93 5.59
C GLU A 527 15.51 36.73 6.85
N GLU A 528 15.22 37.42 7.94
CA GLU A 528 15.92 37.23 9.22
C GLU A 528 15.72 35.82 9.80
N TYR A 529 14.50 35.28 9.69
CA TYR A 529 14.21 33.91 10.11
C TYR A 529 15.06 32.90 9.34
N VAL A 530 15.07 33.00 8.01
CA VAL A 530 15.83 32.12 7.12
C VAL A 530 17.34 32.25 7.36
N ASN A 531 17.82 33.47 7.65
CA ASN A 531 19.23 33.76 7.95
C ASN A 531 19.67 33.29 9.36
N SER A 532 18.73 33.00 10.26
CA SER A 532 19.05 32.53 11.62
C SER A 532 19.43 31.05 11.68
N ASP A 533 18.99 30.23 10.72
CA ASP A 533 19.29 28.79 10.67
C ASP A 533 20.55 28.51 9.84
N LYS A 534 21.69 28.35 10.53
CA LYS A 534 22.97 28.02 9.89
C LYS A 534 22.94 26.72 9.09
N SER A 535 22.18 25.72 9.53
CA SER A 535 22.11 24.42 8.84
C SER A 535 21.36 24.55 7.51
N LEU A 536 20.26 25.29 7.50
CA LEU A 536 19.50 25.64 6.31
C LEU A 536 20.37 26.42 5.30
N GLN A 537 21.11 27.41 5.81
CA GLN A 537 22.03 28.23 5.01
C GLN A 537 23.10 27.39 4.33
N GLU A 538 23.83 26.58 5.12
CA GLU A 538 24.98 25.82 4.63
C GLU A 538 24.60 24.64 3.72
N ASN A 539 23.53 23.93 4.04
CA ASN A 539 23.21 22.66 3.38
C ASN A 539 22.16 22.77 2.27
N VAL A 540 21.37 23.84 2.24
CA VAL A 540 20.22 23.97 1.32
C VAL A 540 20.29 25.25 0.49
N LEU A 541 20.30 26.42 1.15
CA LEU A 541 20.17 27.69 0.43
C LEU A 541 21.39 28.01 -0.43
N LYS A 542 22.59 27.69 0.06
CA LYS A 542 23.84 27.87 -0.70
C LYS A 542 23.83 27.11 -2.03
N GLU A 543 23.22 25.92 -2.05
CA GLU A 543 23.08 25.10 -3.28
C GLU A 543 22.21 25.79 -4.31
N CYS A 544 21.20 26.55 -3.88
CA CYS A 544 20.33 27.35 -4.71
C CYS A 544 20.77 28.82 -4.81
N LYS A 545 22.05 29.14 -4.54
CA LYS A 545 22.62 30.51 -4.49
C LYS A 545 21.73 31.52 -3.73
N ASN A 546 21.16 31.10 -2.61
CA ASN A 546 20.27 31.88 -1.75
C ASN A 546 19.02 32.42 -2.47
N ARG A 547 18.52 31.73 -3.49
CA ARG A 547 17.21 32.01 -4.09
C ARG A 547 16.14 31.28 -3.32
N TYR A 548 15.26 32.03 -2.68
CA TYR A 548 14.13 31.47 -1.96
C TYR A 548 12.90 32.40 -1.98
N ALA A 549 11.72 31.83 -1.75
CA ALA A 549 10.46 32.57 -1.60
C ALA A 549 9.58 31.90 -0.53
N LEU A 550 8.67 32.67 0.05
CA LEU A 550 7.63 32.19 0.97
C LEU A 550 6.30 32.12 0.21
N ILE A 551 5.53 31.06 0.46
CA ILE A 551 4.16 30.94 -0.03
C ILE A 551 3.23 30.46 1.08
N ASP A 552 2.09 31.13 1.19
CA ASP A 552 0.94 30.66 1.95
C ASP A 552 -0.01 29.93 1.00
N ASN A 553 0.02 28.60 1.09
CA ASN A 553 -0.84 27.76 0.27
C ASN A 553 -2.31 27.79 0.72
N LEU A 554 -2.62 28.43 1.86
CA LEU A 554 -3.97 28.65 2.36
C LEU A 554 -4.46 30.08 2.12
N GLU A 555 -3.66 30.94 1.46
CA GLU A 555 -4.07 32.31 1.18
C GLU A 555 -5.35 32.34 0.33
N GLU A 556 -6.37 32.99 0.88
CA GLU A 556 -7.70 33.11 0.31
C GLU A 556 -7.85 34.43 -0.47
N ASP A 557 -7.07 35.47 -0.15
CA ASP A 557 -7.08 36.73 -0.89
C ASP A 557 -6.36 36.57 -2.24
N PRO A 558 -7.06 36.70 -3.39
CA PRO A 558 -6.44 36.49 -4.69
C PRO A 558 -5.33 37.50 -5.02
N GLY A 559 -5.37 38.70 -4.42
CA GLY A 559 -4.35 39.73 -4.59
C GLY A 559 -3.05 39.36 -3.90
N ARG A 560 -3.12 38.94 -2.63
CA ARG A 560 -1.96 38.48 -1.86
C ARG A 560 -1.37 37.21 -2.42
N LEU A 561 -2.19 36.24 -2.79
CA LEU A 561 -1.72 35.01 -3.44
C LEU A 561 -1.01 35.35 -4.76
N ARG A 562 -1.59 36.24 -5.58
CA ARG A 562 -0.95 36.72 -6.80
C ARG A 562 0.42 37.33 -6.50
N ASP A 563 0.51 38.22 -5.52
CA ASP A 563 1.76 38.92 -5.21
C ASP A 563 2.86 37.94 -4.77
N GLN A 564 2.52 36.89 -3.99
CA GLN A 564 3.43 35.80 -3.64
C GLN A 564 3.87 34.99 -4.88
N VAL A 565 2.93 34.64 -5.77
CA VAL A 565 3.24 33.89 -7.00
C VAL A 565 4.08 34.73 -7.98
N ILE A 566 3.88 36.05 -8.04
CA ILE A 566 4.71 36.98 -8.82
C ILE A 566 6.17 36.89 -8.37
N VAL A 567 6.44 36.90 -7.07
CA VAL A 567 7.81 36.77 -6.54
C VAL A 567 8.48 35.48 -7.02
N ILE A 568 7.73 34.37 -7.01
CA ILE A 568 8.24 33.07 -7.49
C ILE A 568 8.54 33.13 -9.00
N ILE A 569 7.63 33.67 -9.80
CA ILE A 569 7.84 33.76 -11.26
C ILE A 569 8.97 34.74 -11.61
N GLU A 570 9.13 35.86 -10.91
CA GLU A 570 10.25 36.80 -11.12
C GLU A 570 11.61 36.18 -10.77
N LEU A 571 11.67 35.29 -9.77
CA LEU A 571 12.87 34.50 -9.49
C LEU A 571 13.17 33.53 -10.63
N ILE A 572 12.14 32.89 -11.20
CA ILE A 572 12.28 31.99 -12.35
C ILE A 572 12.74 32.76 -13.59
N ASP A 573 12.19 33.95 -13.85
CA ASP A 573 12.57 34.76 -15.00
C ASP A 573 14.03 35.21 -14.94
N ARG A 574 14.50 35.62 -13.75
CA ARG A 574 15.92 35.91 -13.52
C ARG A 574 16.80 34.68 -13.74
N LEU A 575 16.38 33.50 -13.28
CA LEU A 575 17.08 32.25 -13.57
C LEU A 575 17.16 31.96 -15.07
N VAL A 576 16.07 32.17 -15.80
CA VAL A 576 16.04 31.96 -17.26
C VAL A 576 16.99 32.94 -17.96
N GLU A 577 17.03 34.20 -17.54
CA GLU A 577 17.95 35.21 -18.08
C GLU A 577 19.42 34.86 -17.78
N ASP A 578 19.74 34.53 -16.53
CA ASP A 578 21.09 34.11 -16.11
C ASP A 578 21.60 32.89 -16.88
N ASN A 579 20.69 31.97 -17.23
CA ASN A 579 20.97 30.78 -18.03
C ASN A 579 20.79 31.01 -19.55
N LYS A 580 20.62 32.26 -20.00
CA LYS A 580 20.47 32.63 -21.43
C LYS A 580 19.34 31.87 -22.15
N GLY A 581 18.26 31.57 -21.43
CA GLY A 581 17.13 30.81 -21.94
C GLY A 581 17.34 29.29 -22.00
N MET A 582 18.48 28.77 -21.53
CA MET A 582 18.70 27.33 -21.46
C MET A 582 17.86 26.71 -20.35
N THR A 583 17.32 25.52 -20.63
CA THR A 583 16.58 24.71 -19.65
C THR A 583 17.44 23.55 -19.14
N TYR A 584 17.16 23.11 -17.92
CA TYR A 584 17.72 21.86 -17.41
C TYR A 584 17.15 20.68 -18.19
N LYS A 585 18.03 19.91 -18.81
CA LYS A 585 17.72 18.64 -19.46
C LYS A 585 18.57 17.56 -18.81
N TRP A 586 17.92 16.50 -18.34
CA TRP A 586 18.64 15.38 -17.80
C TRP A 586 19.29 14.58 -18.93
N THR A 587 20.57 14.21 -18.79
CA THR A 587 21.40 13.65 -19.87
C THR A 587 21.85 12.21 -19.64
N GLY A 588 21.54 11.59 -18.49
CA GLY A 588 21.85 10.18 -18.23
C GLY A 588 22.03 9.87 -16.76
#